data_AF-A0A5C7ZVT0-F1
#
_entry.id   AF-A0A5C7ZVT0-F1
#
_cell.length_a   1.000
_cell.length_b   1.000
_cell.length_c   1.000
_cell.angle_alpha   90.00
_cell.angle_beta   90.00
_cell.angle_gamma   90.00
#
_symmetry.space_group_name_H-M   'P 1'
#
loop_
_entity.id
_entity.type
_entity.pdbx_description
1 polymer ?
#
loop_
_entity_poly.entity_id
_entity_poly.type
_entity_poly.pdbx_seq_one_letter_code
_entity_poly.pdbx_strand_id
1 'polypeptide(L)'
;MDARLREIPYNYTSFSDREIVIRLLGEEMWLLLDQLRAERVTGRSARMLYEVLGDIWVVQRNPYLEDDLLASGSRRDALVDALRHRLREIEKRRHGNSRVQQLLVAAGKAVDDFERHFAETARLRARATRVLARHTRRDNIAFDALARVSHVTDATDWRVEYPFVVLHPDSEAEIAPLVRDCIELGLSIIPRGGGTGYTGGAIPLTPLAAVINTEKLIDLGAVEELTLPGCDRPCATIRTGAGVVTARVAEAAAAAGHVFAVDPTSAEASCIGGNIAMNAGGKKAVLWGTALDNLVWWKMVDAT
;
A
#
# COMPACT_ATOMS: atom_id res chain seq x y z
N MET A 1 -21.84 -15.51 -24.18
CA MET A 1 -20.93 -14.63 -23.41
C MET A 1 -19.64 -14.54 -24.21
N ASP A 2 -19.53 -13.54 -25.08
CA ASP A 2 -18.31 -13.31 -25.83
C ASP A 2 -17.32 -12.66 -24.84
N ALA A 3 -16.30 -13.42 -24.43
CA ALA A 3 -15.30 -12.92 -23.50
C ALA A 3 -14.56 -11.78 -24.19
N ARG A 4 -14.90 -10.54 -23.83
CA ARG A 4 -14.30 -9.34 -24.38
C ARG A 4 -12.78 -9.42 -24.18
N LEU A 5 -12.05 -9.77 -25.25
CA LEU A 5 -10.58 -9.84 -25.24
C LEU A 5 -10.05 -8.49 -24.75
N ARG A 6 -9.20 -8.52 -23.71
CA ARG A 6 -8.49 -7.32 -23.24
C ARG A 6 -7.61 -6.79 -24.37
N GLU A 7 -7.68 -5.49 -24.64
CA GLU A 7 -6.89 -4.81 -25.66
C GLU A 7 -5.58 -4.27 -25.08
N ILE A 8 -5.56 -3.95 -23.78
CA ILE A 8 -4.32 -3.62 -23.07
C ILE A 8 -3.56 -4.91 -22.78
N PRO A 9 -2.32 -5.07 -23.29
CA PRO A 9 -1.53 -6.27 -23.06
C PRO A 9 -1.04 -6.33 -21.61
N TYR A 10 -0.77 -7.55 -21.12
CA TYR A 10 -0.14 -7.81 -19.82
C TYR A 10 -0.81 -7.14 -18.61
N ASN A 11 -2.11 -6.84 -18.71
CA ASN A 11 -2.88 -6.37 -17.58
C ASN A 11 -3.16 -7.54 -16.62
N TYR A 12 -2.36 -7.66 -15.56
CA TYR A 12 -2.52 -8.66 -14.49
C TYR A 12 -3.38 -8.15 -13.32
N THR A 13 -3.98 -6.97 -13.45
CA THR A 13 -4.83 -6.37 -12.43
C THR A 13 -6.32 -6.68 -12.67
N SER A 14 -7.15 -6.44 -11.64
CA SER A 14 -8.60 -6.52 -11.74
C SER A 14 -9.21 -5.37 -12.54
N PHE A 15 -8.47 -4.29 -12.81
CA PHE A 15 -8.93 -3.16 -13.61
C PHE A 15 -9.19 -3.57 -15.06
N SER A 16 -10.30 -3.09 -15.60
CA SER A 16 -10.65 -3.16 -17.02
C SER A 16 -9.85 -2.16 -17.85
N ASP A 17 -9.80 -2.38 -19.17
CA ASP A 17 -9.16 -1.42 -20.10
C ASP A 17 -9.75 -0.02 -19.97
N ARG A 18 -11.07 0.08 -19.73
CA ARG A 18 -11.76 1.36 -19.45
C ARG A 18 -11.13 2.06 -18.26
N GLU A 19 -11.00 1.36 -17.13
CA GLU A 19 -10.49 1.97 -15.90
C GLU A 19 -9.02 2.39 -16.04
N ILE A 20 -8.20 1.61 -16.75
CA ILE A 20 -6.80 1.96 -17.02
C ILE A 20 -6.71 3.20 -17.90
N VAL A 21 -7.47 3.25 -19.00
CA VAL A 21 -7.51 4.42 -19.89
C VAL A 21 -7.97 5.66 -19.14
N ILE A 22 -9.01 5.55 -18.31
CA ILE A 22 -9.51 6.68 -17.51
C ILE A 22 -8.45 7.17 -16.53
N ARG A 23 -7.73 6.27 -15.86
CA ARG A 23 -6.66 6.64 -14.92
C ARG A 23 -5.47 7.31 -15.60
N LEU A 24 -5.11 6.87 -16.80
CA LEU A 24 -3.95 7.40 -17.52
C LEU A 24 -4.27 8.64 -18.36
N LEU A 25 -5.43 8.67 -19.00
CA LEU A 25 -5.79 9.67 -20.02
C LEU A 25 -7.04 10.49 -19.68
N GLY A 26 -7.83 10.08 -18.70
CA GLY A 26 -9.09 10.72 -18.32
C GLY A 26 -10.34 10.16 -19.03
N GLU A 27 -11.52 10.50 -18.49
CA GLU A 27 -12.80 9.98 -18.98
C GLU A 27 -13.17 10.46 -20.39
N GLU A 28 -12.86 11.72 -20.72
CA GLU A 28 -13.09 12.26 -22.06
C GLU A 28 -12.33 11.47 -23.14
N MET A 29 -11.10 11.05 -22.84
CA MET A 29 -10.28 10.28 -23.79
C MET A 29 -10.81 8.86 -23.98
N TRP A 30 -11.37 8.25 -22.94
CA TRP A 30 -12.07 6.96 -23.07
C TRP A 30 -13.28 7.08 -24.02
N LEU A 31 -14.12 8.10 -23.84
CA LEU A 31 -15.29 8.32 -24.69
C LEU A 31 -14.90 8.52 -26.15
N LEU A 32 -13.86 9.31 -26.40
CA LEU A 32 -13.34 9.54 -27.74
C LEU A 32 -12.77 8.26 -28.36
N LEU A 33 -12.05 7.45 -27.57
CA LEU A 33 -11.53 6.16 -28.02
C LEU A 33 -12.66 5.19 -28.38
N ASP A 34 -13.75 5.14 -27.60
CA ASP A 34 -14.92 4.31 -27.88
C ASP A 34 -15.64 4.72 -29.17
N GLN A 35 -15.76 6.04 -29.43
CA GLN A 35 -16.28 6.56 -30.70
C GLN A 35 -15.43 6.12 -31.89
N LEU A 36 -14.10 6.22 -31.79
CA LEU A 36 -13.19 5.80 -32.88
C LEU A 36 -13.24 4.29 -33.13
N ARG A 37 -13.52 3.48 -32.10
CA ARG A 37 -13.69 2.02 -32.24
C ARG A 37 -14.95 1.68 -33.04
N ALA A 38 -16.04 2.40 -32.83
CA ALA A 38 -17.28 2.20 -33.57
C ALA A 38 -17.12 2.42 -35.08
N GLU A 39 -16.17 3.27 -35.49
CA GLU A 39 -15.90 3.60 -36.89
C GLU A 39 -15.12 2.51 -37.66
N ARG A 40 -14.56 1.49 -36.98
CA ARG A 40 -13.85 0.32 -37.57
C ARG A 40 -12.66 0.60 -38.51
N VAL A 41 -12.10 1.83 -38.54
CA VAL A 41 -11.01 2.21 -39.47
C VAL A 41 -9.59 2.04 -38.89
N THR A 42 -9.40 1.93 -37.57
CA THR A 42 -8.11 2.28 -36.91
C THR A 42 -7.43 1.18 -36.07
N GLY A 43 -7.62 -0.11 -36.40
CA GLY A 43 -7.16 -1.24 -35.56
C GLY A 43 -5.66 -1.23 -35.18
N ARG A 44 -4.76 -0.89 -36.11
CA ARG A 44 -3.31 -0.89 -35.83
C ARG A 44 -2.86 0.27 -34.94
N SER A 45 -3.43 1.46 -35.14
CA SER A 45 -3.13 2.64 -34.32
C SER A 45 -3.70 2.51 -32.91
N ALA A 46 -4.91 1.97 -32.78
CA ALA A 46 -5.51 1.64 -31.49
C ALA A 46 -4.65 0.63 -30.72
N ARG A 47 -4.18 -0.44 -31.38
CA ARG A 47 -3.29 -1.43 -30.74
C ARG A 47 -1.99 -0.80 -30.23
N MET A 48 -1.33 0.05 -31.02
CA MET A 48 -0.11 0.74 -30.58
C MET A 48 -0.38 1.67 -29.38
N LEU A 49 -1.54 2.33 -29.33
CA LEU A 49 -1.92 3.15 -28.18
C LEU A 49 -2.11 2.28 -26.93
N TYR A 50 -2.82 1.17 -27.03
CA TYR A 50 -2.99 0.25 -25.90
C TYR A 50 -1.68 -0.41 -25.45
N GLU A 51 -0.74 -0.69 -26.37
CA GLU A 51 0.61 -1.11 -26.02
C GLU A 51 1.33 -0.03 -25.19
N VAL A 52 1.25 1.25 -25.58
CA VAL A 52 1.83 2.35 -24.79
C VAL A 52 1.21 2.44 -23.40
N LEU A 53 -0.12 2.38 -23.30
CA LEU A 53 -0.81 2.44 -22.00
C LEU A 53 -0.52 1.21 -21.14
N GLY A 54 -0.42 0.03 -21.75
CA GLY A 54 -0.08 -1.21 -21.07
C GLY A 54 1.33 -1.21 -20.50
N ASP A 55 2.31 -0.72 -21.27
CA ASP A 55 3.70 -0.58 -20.82
C ASP A 55 3.82 0.40 -19.63
N ILE A 56 3.10 1.53 -19.66
CA ILE A 56 3.04 2.46 -18.52
C ILE A 56 2.40 1.77 -17.31
N TRP A 57 1.24 1.14 -17.53
CA TRP A 57 0.45 0.52 -16.47
C TRP A 57 1.18 -0.62 -15.76
N VAL A 58 1.83 -1.51 -16.53
CA VAL A 58 2.53 -2.67 -15.96
C VAL A 58 3.69 -2.24 -15.08
N VAL A 59 4.40 -1.17 -15.44
CA VAL A 59 5.50 -0.62 -14.62
C VAL A 59 4.95 0.04 -13.36
N GLN A 60 3.93 0.90 -13.48
CA GLN A 60 3.32 1.56 -12.32
C GLN A 60 2.71 0.57 -11.32
N ARG A 61 2.26 -0.59 -11.79
CA ARG A 61 1.64 -1.64 -10.97
C ARG A 61 2.58 -2.76 -10.57
N ASN A 62 3.87 -2.65 -10.87
CA ASN A 62 4.86 -3.66 -10.51
C ASN A 62 6.11 -2.99 -9.90
N PRO A 63 6.20 -2.95 -8.57
CA PRO A 63 7.36 -2.39 -7.87
C PRO A 63 8.72 -2.98 -8.31
N TYR A 64 8.76 -4.24 -8.75
CA TYR A 64 10.00 -4.86 -9.24
C TYR A 64 10.46 -4.25 -10.57
N LEU A 65 9.52 -3.97 -11.49
CA LEU A 65 9.85 -3.30 -12.76
C LEU A 65 10.20 -1.83 -12.53
N GLU A 66 9.44 -1.16 -11.66
CA GLU A 66 9.73 0.22 -11.27
C GLU A 66 11.12 0.37 -10.67
N ASP A 67 11.49 -0.49 -9.72
CA ASP A 67 12.81 -0.47 -9.07
C ASP A 67 13.96 -0.78 -10.06
N ASP A 68 13.77 -1.72 -11.00
CA ASP A 68 14.76 -2.00 -12.05
C ASP A 68 15.01 -0.78 -12.96
N LEU A 69 13.94 -0.08 -13.35
CA LEU A 69 14.02 1.12 -14.19
C LEU A 69 14.55 2.34 -13.41
N LEU A 70 14.28 2.44 -12.11
CA LEU A 70 14.92 3.44 -11.24
C LEU A 70 16.43 3.21 -11.13
N ALA A 71 16.87 1.94 -11.09
CA ALA A 71 18.28 1.57 -11.00
C ALA A 71 19.02 1.68 -12.34
N SER A 72 18.32 1.55 -13.47
CA SER A 72 18.92 1.50 -14.80
C SER A 72 18.38 2.58 -15.74
N GLY A 73 19.11 3.70 -15.80
CA GLY A 73 18.79 4.80 -16.72
C GLY A 73 18.70 4.36 -18.18
N SER A 74 19.60 3.49 -18.66
CA SER A 74 19.59 3.03 -20.04
C SER A 74 18.35 2.20 -20.40
N ARG A 75 17.87 1.35 -19.48
CA ARG A 75 16.62 0.59 -19.68
C ARG A 75 15.40 1.50 -19.65
N ARG A 76 15.37 2.46 -18.73
CA ARG A 76 14.33 3.47 -18.65
C ARG A 76 14.24 4.30 -19.93
N ASP A 77 15.37 4.83 -20.39
CA ASP A 77 15.43 5.67 -21.58
C ASP A 77 15.01 4.87 -22.83
N ALA A 78 15.46 3.61 -22.95
CA ALA A 78 15.03 2.72 -24.02
C ALA A 78 13.51 2.44 -24.01
N LEU A 79 12.91 2.24 -22.83
CA LEU A 79 11.46 2.09 -22.71
C LEU A 79 10.73 3.37 -23.13
N VAL A 80 11.12 4.53 -22.59
CA VAL A 80 10.51 5.82 -22.91
C VAL A 80 10.61 6.13 -24.40
N ASP A 81 11.76 5.87 -25.02
CA ASP A 81 11.97 6.06 -26.46
C ASP A 81 11.07 5.16 -27.30
N ALA A 82 10.87 3.90 -26.88
CA ALA A 82 9.95 2.98 -27.53
C ALA A 82 8.49 3.47 -27.44
N LEU A 83 8.05 3.97 -26.28
CA LEU A 83 6.72 4.57 -26.10
C LEU A 83 6.54 5.77 -27.04
N ARG A 84 7.49 6.72 -27.03
CA ARG A 84 7.47 7.91 -27.90
C ARG A 84 7.52 7.52 -29.38
N HIS A 85 8.25 6.48 -29.75
CA HIS A 85 8.27 5.96 -31.12
C HIS A 85 6.89 5.46 -31.57
N ARG A 86 6.21 4.66 -30.75
CA ARG A 86 4.84 4.20 -31.05
C ARG A 86 3.87 5.36 -31.23
N LEU A 87 3.94 6.40 -30.39
CA LEU A 87 3.10 7.60 -30.55
C LEU A 87 3.38 8.33 -31.88
N ARG A 88 4.65 8.46 -32.29
CA ARG A 88 5.00 9.03 -33.61
C ARG A 88 4.46 8.21 -34.78
N GLU A 89 4.46 6.89 -34.68
CA GLU A 89 3.89 6.01 -35.71
C GLU A 89 2.36 6.13 -35.82
N ILE A 90 1.66 6.39 -34.71
CA ILE A 90 0.23 6.71 -34.73
C ILE A 90 -0.01 8.06 -35.41
N GLU A 91 0.77 9.11 -35.09
CA GLU A 91 0.61 10.44 -35.71
C GLU A 91 0.76 10.39 -37.24
N LYS A 92 1.76 9.66 -37.75
CA LYS A 92 1.95 9.46 -39.21
C LYS A 92 0.72 8.86 -39.90
N ARG A 93 -0.06 8.04 -39.18
CA ARG A 93 -1.24 7.32 -39.69
C ARG A 93 -2.56 8.01 -39.38
N ARG A 94 -2.52 9.20 -38.78
CA ARG A 94 -3.71 9.93 -38.35
C ARG A 94 -4.55 10.46 -39.52
N HIS A 95 -3.92 10.71 -40.68
CA HIS A 95 -4.57 11.30 -41.86
C HIS A 95 -5.39 12.58 -41.54
N GLY A 96 -4.91 13.41 -40.62
CA GLY A 96 -5.59 14.67 -40.23
C GLY A 96 -6.77 14.52 -39.26
N ASN A 97 -7.09 13.31 -38.78
CA ASN A 97 -8.19 13.09 -37.82
C ASN A 97 -7.94 13.82 -36.49
N SER A 98 -8.73 14.86 -36.20
CA SER A 98 -8.59 15.69 -34.99
C SER A 98 -8.81 14.93 -33.68
N ARG A 99 -9.67 13.90 -33.68
CA ARG A 99 -9.93 13.07 -32.49
C ARG A 99 -8.69 12.27 -32.10
N VAL A 100 -8.03 11.64 -33.07
CA VAL A 100 -6.77 10.91 -32.83
C VAL A 100 -5.66 11.85 -32.32
N GLN A 101 -5.65 13.12 -32.73
CA GLN A 101 -4.68 14.10 -32.22
C GLN A 101 -4.90 14.40 -30.74
N GLN A 102 -6.15 14.52 -30.30
CA GLN A 102 -6.46 14.72 -28.88
C GLN A 102 -5.96 13.54 -28.04
N LEU A 103 -6.18 12.30 -28.50
CA LEU A 103 -5.64 11.10 -27.86
C LEU A 103 -4.11 11.11 -27.79
N LEU A 104 -3.44 11.53 -28.86
CA LEU A 104 -1.98 11.58 -28.89
C LEU A 104 -1.40 12.64 -27.97
N VAL A 105 -2.06 13.78 -27.83
CA VAL A 105 -1.68 14.80 -26.85
C VAL A 105 -1.82 14.24 -25.43
N ALA A 106 -2.95 13.60 -25.12
CA ALA A 106 -3.16 13.00 -23.81
C ALA A 106 -2.17 11.87 -23.52
N ALA A 107 -1.92 10.98 -24.48
CA ALA A 107 -0.96 9.88 -24.34
C ALA A 107 0.49 10.38 -24.25
N GLY A 108 0.83 11.44 -25.00
CA GLY A 108 2.13 12.11 -24.88
C GLY A 108 2.35 12.66 -23.47
N LYS A 109 1.34 13.35 -22.93
CA LYS A 109 1.37 13.80 -21.53
C LYS A 109 1.54 12.64 -20.55
N ALA A 110 0.82 11.53 -20.74
CA ALA A 110 0.96 10.35 -19.88
C ALA A 110 2.38 9.75 -19.93
N VAL A 111 3.03 9.73 -21.10
CA VAL A 111 4.44 9.31 -21.24
C VAL A 111 5.38 10.29 -20.53
N ASP A 112 5.16 11.61 -20.67
CA ASP A 112 5.99 12.62 -20.01
C ASP A 112 5.85 12.58 -18.47
N ASP A 113 4.64 12.33 -17.98
CA ASP A 113 4.37 12.11 -16.56
C ASP A 113 5.05 10.83 -16.06
N PHE A 114 4.96 9.75 -16.83
CA PHE A 114 5.63 8.48 -16.53
C PHE A 114 7.16 8.61 -16.49
N GLU A 115 7.77 9.33 -17.43
CA GLU A 115 9.22 9.59 -17.43
C GLU A 115 9.64 10.42 -16.21
N ARG A 116 8.88 11.48 -15.91
CA ARG A 116 9.19 12.40 -14.80
C ARG A 116 9.05 11.73 -13.43
N HIS A 117 8.11 10.79 -13.29
CA HIS A 117 7.87 10.02 -12.07
C HIS A 117 9.13 9.35 -11.51
N PHE A 118 10.03 8.85 -12.37
CA PHE A 118 11.28 8.22 -11.91
C PHE A 118 12.21 9.21 -11.19
N ALA A 119 12.35 10.42 -11.74
CA ALA A 119 13.19 11.45 -11.13
C ALA A 119 12.57 12.01 -9.85
N GLU A 120 11.24 12.18 -9.82
CA GLU A 120 10.49 12.61 -8.64
C GLU A 120 10.60 11.56 -7.51
N THR A 121 10.38 10.29 -7.82
CA THR A 121 10.52 9.16 -6.89
C THR A 121 11.93 9.08 -6.32
N ALA A 122 12.97 9.18 -7.17
CA ALA A 122 14.36 9.16 -6.70
C ALA A 122 14.66 10.32 -5.73
N ARG A 123 14.20 11.54 -6.04
CA ARG A 123 14.36 12.71 -5.16
C ARG A 123 13.64 12.53 -3.83
N LEU A 124 12.40 12.02 -3.86
CA LEU A 124 11.61 11.78 -2.66
C LEU A 124 12.23 10.67 -1.80
N ARG A 125 12.69 9.56 -2.39
CA ARG A 125 13.39 8.48 -1.67
C ARG A 125 14.66 9.01 -0.99
N ALA A 126 15.43 9.85 -1.68
CA ALA A 126 16.62 10.49 -1.10
C ALA A 126 16.29 11.43 0.07
N ARG A 127 15.23 12.25 -0.05
CA ARG A 127 14.75 13.12 1.03
C ARG A 127 14.25 12.30 2.22
N ALA A 128 13.41 11.29 1.97
CA ALA A 128 12.86 10.40 2.99
C ALA A 128 13.96 9.65 3.74
N THR A 129 14.91 9.05 3.03
CA THR A 129 16.08 8.38 3.64
C THR A 129 16.85 9.34 4.54
N ARG A 130 17.08 10.59 4.11
CA ARG A 130 17.85 11.57 4.87
C ARG A 130 17.20 11.95 6.21
N VAL A 131 15.88 12.09 6.24
CA VAL A 131 15.16 12.52 7.44
C VAL A 131 14.86 11.33 8.35
N LEU A 132 14.32 10.23 7.81
CA LEU A 132 13.92 9.06 8.58
C LEU A 132 15.12 8.30 9.17
N ALA A 133 16.28 8.27 8.49
CA ALA A 133 17.48 7.61 9.01
C ALA A 133 18.13 8.34 10.21
N ARG A 134 17.60 9.49 10.62
CA ARG A 134 17.97 10.13 11.90
C ARG A 134 17.33 9.44 13.10
N HIS A 135 16.27 8.67 12.86
CA HIS A 135 15.40 8.13 13.89
C HIS A 135 15.42 6.61 13.91
N THR A 136 15.64 5.97 12.77
CA THR A 136 15.72 4.51 12.67
C THR A 136 16.90 4.07 11.80
N ARG A 137 17.22 2.78 11.81
CA ARG A 137 18.29 2.23 10.96
C ARG A 137 17.89 2.29 9.48
N ARG A 138 18.87 2.36 8.58
CA ARG A 138 18.60 2.48 7.14
C ARG A 138 17.87 1.28 6.55
N ASP A 139 18.16 0.09 7.05
CA ASP A 139 17.49 -1.17 6.70
C ASP A 139 16.05 -1.25 7.20
N ASN A 140 15.64 -0.37 8.14
CA ASN A 140 14.24 -0.23 8.53
C ASN A 140 13.45 0.69 7.59
N ILE A 141 14.07 1.28 6.57
CA ILE A 141 13.43 2.18 5.59
C ILE A 141 13.37 1.45 4.24
N ALA A 142 12.33 0.65 4.06
CA ALA A 142 12.20 -0.26 2.93
C ALA A 142 11.44 0.40 1.77
N PHE A 143 12.15 0.66 0.69
CA PHE A 143 11.59 1.09 -0.59
C PHE A 143 11.49 -0.05 -1.61
N ASP A 144 12.06 -1.21 -1.30
CA ASP A 144 12.15 -2.33 -2.21
C ASP A 144 10.78 -2.95 -2.50
N ALA A 145 10.72 -3.58 -3.67
CA ALA A 145 9.54 -4.25 -4.14
C ALA A 145 8.98 -5.31 -3.17
N LEU A 146 9.81 -6.10 -2.49
CA LEU A 146 9.32 -7.17 -1.62
C LEU A 146 8.53 -6.58 -0.45
N ALA A 147 9.10 -5.61 0.26
CA ALA A 147 8.42 -4.93 1.34
C ALA A 147 7.13 -4.24 0.86
N ARG A 148 7.17 -3.51 -0.26
CA ARG A 148 5.98 -2.81 -0.78
C ARG A 148 4.88 -3.79 -1.20
N VAL A 149 5.22 -4.90 -1.85
CA VAL A 149 4.25 -5.93 -2.28
C VAL A 149 3.65 -6.67 -1.09
N SER A 150 4.42 -7.03 -0.06
CA SER A 150 3.88 -7.74 1.11
C SER A 150 3.01 -6.86 2.01
N HIS A 151 3.09 -5.52 1.85
CA HIS A 151 2.34 -4.55 2.65
C HIS A 151 1.23 -3.80 1.88
N VAL A 152 0.93 -4.22 0.65
CA VAL A 152 -0.08 -3.59 -0.22
C VAL A 152 -1.53 -3.90 0.18
N THR A 153 -1.75 -4.97 0.95
CA THR A 153 -3.09 -5.50 1.24
C THR A 153 -3.21 -6.06 2.66
N ASP A 154 -4.42 -6.15 3.17
CA ASP A 154 -4.78 -6.94 4.35
C ASP A 154 -5.55 -8.22 3.94
N ALA A 155 -6.28 -8.85 4.86
CA ALA A 155 -6.99 -10.09 4.58
C ALA A 155 -8.21 -9.91 3.64
N THR A 156 -8.59 -8.67 3.30
CA THR A 156 -9.56 -8.43 2.21
C THR A 156 -9.01 -8.75 0.83
N ASP A 157 -7.69 -8.87 0.68
CA ASP A 157 -6.96 -9.11 -0.56
C ASP A 157 -7.10 -7.99 -1.62
N TRP A 158 -7.63 -6.82 -1.22
CA TRP A 158 -7.73 -5.65 -2.07
C TRP A 158 -6.35 -5.01 -2.28
N ARG A 159 -5.99 -4.74 -3.54
CA ARG A 159 -4.71 -4.13 -3.93
C ARG A 159 -4.95 -2.82 -4.67
N VAL A 160 -5.16 -1.75 -3.91
CA VAL A 160 -5.48 -0.43 -4.46
C VAL A 160 -4.21 0.29 -4.90
N GLU A 161 -3.36 0.75 -4.00
CA GLU A 161 -2.03 1.31 -4.30
C GLU A 161 -0.92 0.60 -3.54
N TYR A 162 0.31 0.66 -4.09
CA TYR A 162 1.51 0.23 -3.37
C TYR A 162 1.98 1.35 -2.46
N PRO A 163 2.44 1.05 -1.23
CA PRO A 163 2.99 2.08 -0.36
C PRO A 163 4.28 2.64 -0.97
N PHE A 164 4.56 3.92 -0.73
CA PHE A 164 5.81 4.57 -1.10
C PHE A 164 7.00 3.95 -0.34
N VAL A 165 6.80 3.72 0.96
CA VAL A 165 7.80 3.19 1.87
C VAL A 165 7.15 2.33 2.94
N VAL A 166 7.85 1.28 3.37
CA VAL A 166 7.51 0.52 4.57
C VAL A 166 8.57 0.78 5.64
N LEU A 167 8.14 1.13 6.85
CA LEU A 167 9.01 1.42 7.98
C LEU A 167 8.91 0.29 9.01
N HIS A 168 10.06 -0.19 9.47
CA HIS A 168 10.18 -1.31 10.43
C HIS A 168 10.90 -0.86 11.72
N PRO A 169 10.33 0.06 12.52
CA PRO A 169 10.97 0.58 13.73
C PRO A 169 11.42 -0.54 14.69
N ASP A 170 12.59 -0.38 15.31
CA ASP A 170 13.11 -1.33 16.31
C ASP A 170 12.52 -1.08 17.71
N SER A 171 12.05 0.13 17.98
CA SER A 171 11.56 0.53 19.30
C SER A 171 10.43 1.55 19.25
N GLU A 172 9.65 1.63 20.34
CA GLU A 172 8.55 2.60 20.46
C GLU A 172 9.03 4.06 20.38
N ALA A 173 10.27 4.35 20.79
CA ALA A 173 10.84 5.69 20.78
C ALA A 173 11.01 6.25 19.36
N GLU A 174 11.06 5.38 18.35
CA GLU A 174 11.20 5.77 16.94
C GLU A 174 9.88 6.23 16.34
N ILE A 175 8.73 5.82 16.89
CA ILE A 175 7.42 6.02 16.27
C ILE A 175 7.08 7.50 16.11
N ALA A 176 7.16 8.29 17.20
CA ALA A 176 6.82 9.70 17.18
C ALA A 176 7.61 10.52 16.13
N PRO A 177 8.96 10.44 16.09
CA PRO A 177 9.69 11.19 15.08
C PRO A 177 9.50 10.64 13.65
N LEU A 178 9.29 9.33 13.46
CA LEU A 178 8.95 8.79 12.13
C LEU A 178 7.60 9.29 11.63
N VAL A 179 6.57 9.35 12.50
CA VAL A 179 5.24 9.89 12.17
C VAL A 179 5.36 11.34 11.73
N ARG A 180 6.04 12.19 12.51
CA ARG A 180 6.24 13.61 12.18
C ARG A 180 6.93 13.79 10.83
N ASP A 181 8.05 13.09 10.61
CA ASP A 181 8.82 13.25 9.37
C ASP A 181 8.06 12.71 8.15
N CYS A 182 7.24 11.65 8.30
CA CYS A 182 6.32 11.19 7.25
C CYS A 182 5.27 12.26 6.88
N ILE A 183 4.70 12.95 7.86
CA ILE A 183 3.76 14.06 7.63
C ILE A 183 4.46 15.21 6.89
N GLU A 184 5.67 15.60 7.29
CA GLU A 184 6.46 16.64 6.61
C GLU A 184 6.87 16.27 5.16
N LEU A 185 6.95 14.97 4.87
CA LEU A 185 7.18 14.44 3.52
C LEU A 185 5.90 14.41 2.68
N GLY A 186 4.73 14.69 3.27
CA GLY A 186 3.42 14.62 2.61
C GLY A 186 2.89 13.19 2.43
N LEU A 187 3.35 12.25 3.27
CA LEU A 187 2.93 10.86 3.22
C LEU A 187 1.71 10.63 4.12
N SER A 188 0.69 9.93 3.61
CA SER A 188 -0.35 9.34 4.44
C SER A 188 0.23 8.17 5.24
N ILE A 189 -0.12 8.05 6.53
CA ILE A 189 0.47 7.04 7.41
C ILE A 189 -0.54 5.92 7.67
N ILE A 190 -0.08 4.68 7.55
CA ILE A 190 -0.87 3.48 7.80
C ILE A 190 -0.14 2.63 8.84
N PRO A 191 -0.59 2.58 10.10
CA PRO A 191 -0.05 1.64 11.08
C PRO A 191 -0.47 0.21 10.72
N ARG A 192 0.43 -0.75 10.85
CA ARG A 192 0.18 -2.14 10.49
C ARG A 192 0.89 -3.10 11.44
N GLY A 193 0.14 -4.04 12.04
CA GLY A 193 0.68 -5.26 12.64
C GLY A 193 0.69 -6.40 11.61
N GLY A 194 0.24 -7.59 11.99
CA GLY A 194 0.20 -8.76 11.09
C GLY A 194 -0.72 -8.70 9.86
N GLY A 195 -1.37 -7.56 9.56
CA GLY A 195 -2.13 -7.38 8.31
C GLY A 195 -3.38 -8.26 8.15
N THR A 196 -3.94 -8.80 9.24
CA THR A 196 -5.06 -9.76 9.21
C THR A 196 -6.46 -9.11 9.20
N GLY A 197 -6.55 -7.79 8.98
CA GLY A 197 -7.83 -7.06 9.01
C GLY A 197 -8.71 -7.39 7.80
N TYR A 198 -10.04 -7.34 7.99
CA TYR A 198 -11.05 -7.60 6.95
C TYR A 198 -11.85 -6.35 6.56
N THR A 199 -11.33 -5.16 6.86
CA THR A 199 -12.03 -3.88 6.64
C THR A 199 -11.29 -2.94 5.71
N GLY A 200 -10.11 -3.33 5.20
CA GLY A 200 -9.28 -2.51 4.33
C GLY A 200 -8.45 -1.45 5.07
N GLY A 201 -8.42 -1.48 6.41
CA GLY A 201 -7.77 -0.45 7.23
C GLY A 201 -6.24 -0.36 7.08
N ALA A 202 -5.60 -1.41 6.54
CA ALA A 202 -4.16 -1.43 6.28
C ALA A 202 -3.79 -1.28 4.79
N ILE A 203 -4.74 -0.88 3.95
CA ILE A 203 -4.55 -0.79 2.49
C ILE A 203 -4.15 0.64 2.09
N PRO A 204 -3.04 0.82 1.36
CA PRO A 204 -2.72 2.11 0.77
C PRO A 204 -3.72 2.49 -0.32
N LEU A 205 -4.34 3.66 -0.15
CA LEU A 205 -5.27 4.24 -1.14
C LEU A 205 -4.60 5.30 -2.04
N THR A 206 -3.37 5.67 -1.72
CA THR A 206 -2.56 6.65 -2.46
C THR A 206 -1.15 6.12 -2.64
N PRO A 207 -0.46 6.42 -3.75
CA PRO A 207 0.95 6.06 -3.95
C PRO A 207 1.87 6.75 -2.94
N LEU A 208 1.45 7.85 -2.32
CA LEU A 208 2.19 8.58 -1.28
C LEU A 208 1.79 8.12 0.13
N ALA A 209 1.84 6.81 0.37
CA ALA A 209 1.57 6.22 1.68
C ALA A 209 2.83 5.63 2.32
N ALA A 210 3.04 5.88 3.61
CA ALA A 210 4.01 5.19 4.45
C ALA A 210 3.26 4.14 5.29
N VAL A 211 3.65 2.87 5.15
CA VAL A 211 3.20 1.82 6.08
C VAL A 211 4.20 1.73 7.22
N ILE A 212 3.76 1.88 8.46
CA ILE A 212 4.60 1.65 9.64
C ILE A 212 4.26 0.26 10.19
N ASN A 213 5.13 -0.71 9.94
CA ASN A 213 4.98 -2.06 10.43
C ASN A 213 5.50 -2.17 11.88
N THR A 214 4.60 -2.47 12.82
CA THR A 214 4.87 -2.56 14.25
C THR A 214 5.24 -3.96 14.75
N GLU A 215 5.31 -4.97 13.88
CA GLU A 215 5.57 -6.38 14.24
C GLU A 215 6.92 -6.62 14.94
N LYS A 216 7.86 -5.66 14.90
CA LYS A 216 9.12 -5.72 15.67
C LYS A 216 8.97 -5.26 17.13
N LEU A 217 7.87 -4.57 17.47
CA LEU A 217 7.57 -4.10 18.82
C LEU A 217 6.99 -5.25 19.67
N ILE A 218 7.82 -6.25 19.97
CA ILE A 218 7.43 -7.55 20.53
C ILE A 218 7.70 -7.70 22.04
N ASP A 219 7.97 -6.61 22.75
CA ASP A 219 8.16 -6.63 24.20
C ASP A 219 6.96 -7.27 24.89
N LEU A 220 7.19 -8.28 25.72
CA LEU A 220 6.16 -9.01 26.46
C LEU A 220 6.58 -9.10 27.93
N GLY A 221 5.79 -8.48 28.80
CA GLY A 221 5.99 -8.53 30.25
C GLY A 221 5.51 -9.84 30.86
N ALA A 222 5.76 -9.99 32.16
CA ALA A 222 5.13 -11.03 32.96
C ALA A 222 3.65 -10.70 33.22
N VAL A 223 2.89 -11.71 33.65
CA VAL A 223 1.57 -11.48 34.23
C VAL A 223 1.74 -10.94 35.64
N GLU A 224 1.09 -9.82 35.93
CA GLU A 224 1.20 -9.09 37.19
C GLU A 224 -0.19 -8.78 37.75
N GLU A 225 -0.34 -8.89 39.06
CA GLU A 225 -1.56 -8.50 39.77
C GLU A 225 -1.54 -6.99 40.05
N LEU A 226 -2.48 -6.25 39.47
CA LEU A 226 -2.61 -4.81 39.66
C LEU A 226 -3.98 -4.47 40.25
N THR A 227 -4.01 -3.60 41.26
CA THR A 227 -5.26 -2.99 41.73
C THR A 227 -5.63 -1.85 40.78
N LEU A 228 -6.65 -2.08 39.96
CA LEU A 228 -7.12 -1.11 38.97
C LEU A 228 -8.09 -0.09 39.59
N PRO A 229 -8.16 1.16 39.07
CA PRO A 229 -9.14 2.13 39.51
C PRO A 229 -10.57 1.60 39.37
N GLY A 230 -11.34 1.63 40.47
CA GLY A 230 -12.72 1.15 40.51
C GLY A 230 -12.89 -0.35 40.73
N CYS A 231 -11.81 -1.10 40.95
CA CYS A 231 -11.85 -2.52 41.28
C CYS A 231 -11.51 -2.78 42.76
N ASP A 232 -12.35 -3.55 43.45
CA ASP A 232 -12.14 -3.92 44.87
C ASP A 232 -11.11 -5.05 45.06
N ARG A 233 -10.67 -5.68 43.97
CA ARG A 233 -9.72 -6.80 43.96
C ARG A 233 -8.64 -6.57 42.90
N PRO A 234 -7.41 -7.08 43.12
CA PRO A 234 -6.40 -7.11 42.06
C PRO A 234 -6.90 -7.84 40.81
N CYS A 235 -6.42 -7.38 39.66
CA CYS A 235 -6.65 -8.00 38.37
C CYS A 235 -5.30 -8.44 37.79
N ALA A 236 -5.26 -9.65 37.23
CA ALA A 236 -4.13 -10.10 36.44
C ALA A 236 -4.04 -9.30 35.15
N THR A 237 -2.87 -8.71 34.89
CA THR A 237 -2.59 -7.85 33.73
C THR A 237 -1.29 -8.30 33.05
N ILE A 238 -1.13 -7.97 31.77
CA ILE A 238 0.10 -8.25 31.03
C ILE A 238 0.43 -7.07 30.12
N ARG A 239 1.64 -6.52 30.25
CA ARG A 239 2.13 -5.43 29.40
C ARG A 239 2.69 -6.00 28.10
N THR A 240 2.34 -5.40 26.96
CA THR A 240 2.82 -5.86 25.64
C THR A 240 3.17 -4.67 24.75
N GLY A 241 4.12 -4.87 23.83
CA GLY A 241 4.31 -4.01 22.68
C GLY A 241 3.25 -4.27 21.60
N ALA A 242 3.01 -3.28 20.75
CA ALA A 242 1.95 -3.34 19.74
C ALA A 242 2.11 -4.49 18.72
N GLY A 243 3.33 -4.97 18.51
CA GLY A 243 3.67 -6.04 17.57
C GLY A 243 3.52 -7.46 18.11
N VAL A 244 3.28 -7.64 19.42
CA VAL A 244 3.16 -8.97 20.02
C VAL A 244 1.98 -9.72 19.39
N VAL A 245 2.24 -10.92 18.88
CA VAL A 245 1.21 -11.82 18.35
C VAL A 245 0.27 -12.26 19.47
N THR A 246 -1.03 -12.23 19.20
CA THR A 246 -2.10 -12.49 20.20
C THR A 246 -1.94 -13.84 20.88
N ALA A 247 -1.60 -14.89 20.12
CA ALA A 247 -1.38 -16.23 20.65
C ALA A 247 -0.29 -16.26 21.75
N ARG A 248 0.80 -15.50 21.59
CA ARG A 248 1.88 -15.43 22.60
C ARG A 248 1.41 -14.83 23.93
N VAL A 249 0.52 -13.85 23.87
CA VAL A 249 -0.08 -13.27 25.08
C VAL A 249 -1.01 -14.28 25.76
N ALA A 250 -1.79 -15.01 24.97
CA ALA A 250 -2.65 -16.07 25.48
C ALA A 250 -1.85 -17.22 26.13
N GLU A 251 -0.73 -17.62 25.54
CA GLU A 251 0.19 -18.62 26.09
C GLU A 251 0.81 -18.14 27.41
N ALA A 252 1.29 -16.90 27.47
CA ALA A 252 1.85 -16.32 28.69
C ALA A 252 0.81 -16.23 29.81
N ALA A 253 -0.43 -15.82 29.50
CA ALA A 253 -1.53 -15.82 30.45
C ALA A 253 -1.85 -17.24 30.95
N ALA A 254 -1.93 -18.22 30.05
CA ALA A 254 -2.22 -19.61 30.40
C ALA A 254 -1.13 -20.22 31.29
N ALA A 255 0.14 -19.92 31.02
CA ALA A 255 1.27 -20.36 31.84
C ALA A 255 1.21 -19.79 33.27
N ALA A 256 0.59 -18.62 33.46
CA ALA A 256 0.33 -18.00 34.76
C ALA A 256 -1.01 -18.44 35.40
N GLY A 257 -1.75 -19.37 34.78
CA GLY A 257 -3.03 -19.85 35.30
C GLY A 257 -4.24 -18.94 34.97
N HIS A 258 -4.09 -18.03 34.02
CA HIS A 258 -5.14 -17.10 33.59
C HIS A 258 -5.59 -17.37 32.15
N VAL A 259 -6.74 -16.81 31.78
CA VAL A 259 -7.25 -16.84 30.41
C VAL A 259 -7.12 -15.44 29.82
N PHE A 260 -6.43 -15.33 28.68
CA PHE A 260 -6.49 -14.09 27.90
C PHE A 260 -7.83 -14.00 27.16
N ALA A 261 -8.55 -12.90 27.37
CA ALA A 261 -9.92 -12.71 26.91
C ALA A 261 -10.04 -12.49 25.40
N VAL A 262 -9.11 -11.74 24.80
CA VAL A 262 -9.17 -11.34 23.39
C VAL A 262 -8.71 -12.50 22.50
N ASP A 263 -9.65 -13.14 21.80
CA ASP A 263 -9.44 -14.37 21.02
C ASP A 263 -9.94 -14.30 19.56
N PRO A 264 -9.50 -13.32 18.75
CA PRO A 264 -9.89 -13.27 17.34
C PRO A 264 -9.49 -14.56 16.62
N THR A 265 -10.25 -14.94 15.59
CA THR A 265 -9.94 -16.13 14.75
C THR A 265 -8.51 -16.08 14.19
N SER A 266 -7.95 -14.88 13.99
CA SER A 266 -6.59 -14.66 13.51
C SER A 266 -5.53 -14.61 14.61
N ALA A 267 -5.77 -15.10 15.83
CA ALA A 267 -4.86 -14.94 16.98
C ALA A 267 -3.40 -15.39 16.74
N GLU A 268 -3.17 -16.35 15.84
CA GLU A 268 -1.84 -16.82 15.45
C GLU A 268 -1.04 -15.83 14.60
N ALA A 269 -1.69 -14.80 14.07
CA ALA A 269 -1.10 -13.81 13.17
C ALA A 269 -1.44 -12.35 13.52
N SER A 270 -2.55 -12.07 14.19
CA SER A 270 -2.91 -10.72 14.61
C SER A 270 -2.07 -10.28 15.79
N CYS A 271 -1.68 -8.99 15.80
CA CYS A 271 -0.92 -8.39 16.88
C CYS A 271 -1.83 -7.61 17.83
N ILE A 272 -1.41 -7.44 19.09
CA ILE A 272 -2.17 -6.70 20.12
C ILE A 272 -2.53 -5.28 19.68
N GLY A 273 -1.63 -4.56 19.01
CA GLY A 273 -1.93 -3.22 18.51
C GLY A 273 -3.08 -3.20 17.50
N GLY A 274 -3.13 -4.21 16.62
CA GLY A 274 -4.24 -4.37 15.68
C GLY A 274 -5.54 -4.76 16.37
N ASN A 275 -5.47 -5.61 17.40
CA ASN A 275 -6.65 -5.97 18.19
C ASN A 275 -7.26 -4.74 18.89
N ILE A 276 -6.43 -3.88 19.48
CA ILE A 276 -6.89 -2.63 20.11
C ILE A 276 -7.51 -1.71 19.05
N ALA A 277 -6.81 -1.48 17.92
CA ALA A 277 -7.27 -0.59 16.86
C ALA A 277 -8.60 -1.01 16.23
N MET A 278 -8.88 -2.31 16.17
CA MET A 278 -10.12 -2.87 15.61
C MET A 278 -11.17 -3.23 16.65
N ASN A 279 -10.91 -2.97 17.93
CA ASN A 279 -11.67 -3.50 19.06
C ASN A 279 -12.02 -5.00 18.90
N ALA A 280 -10.99 -5.81 18.62
CA ALA A 280 -11.16 -7.21 18.26
C ALA A 280 -11.86 -8.00 19.37
N GLY A 281 -12.72 -8.92 18.96
CA GLY A 281 -13.35 -9.90 19.82
C GLY A 281 -13.29 -11.28 19.17
N GLY A 282 -13.69 -12.28 19.95
CA GLY A 282 -13.85 -13.65 19.48
C GLY A 282 -14.91 -14.36 20.29
N LYS A 283 -14.77 -15.68 20.43
CA LYS A 283 -15.81 -16.52 21.06
C LYS A 283 -15.92 -16.23 22.56
N LYS A 284 -14.83 -15.77 23.18
CA LYS A 284 -14.76 -15.41 24.60
C LYS A 284 -15.47 -14.09 24.91
N ALA A 285 -15.77 -13.26 23.91
CA ALA A 285 -16.33 -11.93 24.13
C ALA A 285 -17.71 -11.95 24.82
N VAL A 286 -18.46 -13.05 24.72
CA VAL A 286 -19.74 -13.22 25.42
C VAL A 286 -19.60 -13.14 26.95
N LEU A 287 -18.46 -13.57 27.49
CA LEU A 287 -18.20 -13.60 28.93
C LEU A 287 -17.23 -12.50 29.36
N TRP A 288 -16.24 -12.17 28.53
CA TRP A 288 -15.14 -11.28 28.90
C TRP A 288 -15.01 -10.02 28.04
N GLY A 289 -15.93 -9.77 27.10
CA GLY A 289 -15.89 -8.59 26.25
C GLY A 289 -14.80 -8.62 25.17
N THR A 290 -14.59 -7.46 24.56
CA THR A 290 -13.69 -7.19 23.43
C THR A 290 -12.36 -6.59 23.90
N ALA A 291 -11.46 -6.28 22.97
CA ALA A 291 -10.15 -5.74 23.28
C ALA A 291 -10.19 -4.47 24.15
N LEU A 292 -11.13 -3.55 23.88
CA LEU A 292 -11.27 -2.32 24.66
C LEU A 292 -11.85 -2.56 26.06
N ASP A 293 -12.71 -3.57 26.23
CA ASP A 293 -13.23 -3.95 27.55
C ASP A 293 -12.14 -4.50 28.48
N ASN A 294 -11.04 -4.99 27.88
CA ASN A 294 -9.89 -5.59 28.58
C ASN A 294 -8.65 -4.67 28.61
N LEU A 295 -8.76 -3.43 28.13
CA LEU A 295 -7.63 -2.51 28.02
C LEU A 295 -7.50 -1.63 29.26
N VAL A 296 -6.44 -1.83 30.04
CA VAL A 296 -6.17 -1.03 31.24
C VAL A 296 -5.64 0.38 30.90
N TRP A 297 -4.62 0.44 30.04
CA TRP A 297 -4.04 1.68 29.54
C TRP A 297 -3.30 1.40 28.23
N TRP A 298 -3.04 2.45 27.45
CA TRP A 298 -2.20 2.38 26.25
C TRP A 298 -1.39 3.67 26.08
N LYS A 299 -0.37 3.59 25.22
CA LYS A 299 0.39 4.74 24.75
C LYS A 299 0.17 4.87 23.25
N MET A 300 -0.18 6.07 22.79
CA MET A 300 -0.44 6.36 21.38
C MET A 300 0.43 7.54 20.93
N VAL A 301 0.88 7.48 19.68
CA VAL A 301 1.43 8.62 18.96
C VAL A 301 0.31 9.13 18.06
N ASP A 302 -0.06 10.40 18.20
CA ASP A 302 -1.00 11.07 17.31
C ASP A 302 -0.28 11.94 16.27
N ALA A 303 -1.04 12.73 15.51
CA ALA A 303 -0.52 13.55 14.44
C ALA A 303 -0.01 14.94 14.90
N THR A 304 -0.08 15.26 16.19
CA THR A 304 0.21 16.60 16.75
C THR A 304 1.50 16.67 17.56
#